data_AF-A0AAX3M256-F1
#
_entry.id   AF-A0AAX3M256-F1
#
_cell.length_a   1.000
_cell.length_b   1.000
_cell.length_c   1.000
_cell.angle_alpha   90.00
_cell.angle_beta   90.00
_cell.angle_gamma   90.00
#
_symmetry.space_group_name_H-M   'P 1'
#
loop_
_entity.id
_entity.type
_entity.pdbx_description
1 polymer ?
#
loop_
_entity_poly.entity_id
_entity_poly.type
_entity_poly.pdbx_seq_one_letter_code
_entity_poly.pdbx_strand_id
1 'polypeptide(L)' 'MNLKQIEQQIEQERRILNQMAEEHGMRDYRVLDQSEQLDRILDMYFQYKDRNTNFLTP' A
#
# COMPACT_ATOMS: atom_id res chain seq x y z
N MET A 1 1.04 3.56 14.88
CA MET A 1 0.30 2.80 13.87
C MET A 1 0.65 1.33 14.06
N ASN A 2 -0.33 0.45 14.26
CA ASN A 2 -0.07 -1.00 14.38
C ASN A 2 -0.01 -1.61 12.96
N LEU A 3 0.84 -2.63 12.74
CA LEU A 3 0.96 -3.38 11.48
C LEU A 3 -0.41 -3.75 10.89
N LYS A 4 -1.33 -4.22 11.74
CA LYS A 4 -2.70 -4.58 11.31
C LYS A 4 -3.50 -3.39 10.73
N GLN A 5 -3.27 -2.18 11.23
CA GLN A 5 -3.93 -0.98 10.70
C GLN A 5 -3.35 -0.58 9.34
N ILE A 6 -2.04 -0.76 9.16
CA ILE A 6 -1.36 -0.51 7.89
C ILE A 6 -1.82 -1.53 6.84
N GLU A 7 -1.97 -2.81 7.21
CA GLU A 7 -2.51 -3.85 6.32
C GLU A 7 -3.94 -3.56 5.88
N GLN A 8 -4.79 -3.09 6.80
CA GLN A 8 -6.15 -2.67 6.46
C GLN A 8 -6.17 -1.48 5.51
N GLN A 9 -5.28 -0.52 5.70
CA GLN A 9 -5.16 0.63 4.82
C GLN A 9 -4.68 0.21 3.42
N ILE A 10 -3.67 -0.64 3.32
CA ILE A 10 -3.19 -1.20 2.05
C ILE A 10 -4.34 -1.87 1.27
N GLU A 11 -5.14 -2.69 1.94
CA GLU A 11 -6.26 -3.38 1.27
C GLU A 11 -7.36 -2.41 0.81
N GLN A 12 -7.63 -1.35 1.57
CA GLN A 12 -8.58 -0.31 1.16
C GLN A 12 -8.08 0.44 -0.07
N GLU A 13 -6.85 0.93 -0.03
CA GLU A 13 -6.22 1.67 -1.13
C GLU A 13 -6.11 0.80 -2.41
N ARG A 14 -5.81 -0.50 -2.26
CA ARG A 14 -5.80 -1.46 -3.37
C ARG A 14 -7.17 -1.58 -4.05
N ARG A 15 -8.25 -1.63 -3.27
CA ARG A 15 -9.63 -1.71 -3.82
C ARG A 15 -10.00 -0.45 -4.57
N ILE A 16 -9.66 0.71 -4.01
CA ILE A 16 -9.89 2.01 -4.65
C ILE A 16 -9.13 2.09 -5.97
N LEU A 17 -7.84 1.72 -5.97
CA LEU A 17 -7.03 1.73 -7.19
C LEU A 17 -7.60 0.80 -8.28
N ASN A 18 -8.02 -0.41 -7.90
CA ASN A 18 -8.63 -1.36 -8.84
C ASN A 18 -9.94 -0.79 -9.43
N GLN A 19 -10.79 -0.21 -8.59
CA GLN A 19 -12.03 0.41 -9.05
C GLN A 19 -11.75 1.58 -10.00
N MET A 20 -10.79 2.45 -9.66
CA MET A 20 -10.40 3.55 -10.55
C MET A 20 -9.80 3.05 -11.87
N ALA A 21 -9.04 1.96 -11.85
CA ALA A 21 -8.48 1.35 -13.05
C ALA A 21 -9.58 0.74 -13.94
N GLU A 22 -10.64 0.19 -13.37
CA GLU A 22 -11.83 -0.29 -14.09
C GLU A 22 -12.64 0.87 -14.70
N GLU A 23 -12.82 1.96 -13.95
CA GLU A 23 -13.65 3.10 -14.37
C GLU A 23 -12.94 4.05 -15.36
N HIS A 24 -11.64 4.26 -15.20
CA HIS A 24 -10.87 5.27 -15.94
C HIS A 24 -9.77 4.68 -16.83
N GLY A 25 -9.41 3.41 -16.62
CA GLY A 25 -8.33 2.74 -17.32
C GLY A 25 -6.96 2.96 -16.65
N MET A 26 -6.06 1.99 -16.81
CA MET A 26 -4.75 1.97 -16.15
C MET A 26 -3.81 3.13 -16.51
N ARG A 27 -4.09 3.87 -17.59
CA ARG A 27 -3.26 5.00 -18.04
C ARG A 27 -3.81 6.36 -17.61
N ASP A 28 -4.94 6.40 -16.91
CA ASP A 28 -5.46 7.65 -16.35
C ASP A 28 -4.51 8.16 -15.26
N TYR A 29 -4.19 9.45 -15.33
CA TYR A 29 -3.24 10.08 -14.41
C TYR A 29 -3.65 9.93 -12.94
N ARG A 30 -4.96 9.86 -12.64
CA ARG A 30 -5.49 9.67 -11.28
C ARG A 30 -5.24 8.26 -10.78
N VAL A 31 -5.33 7.27 -11.67
CA VAL A 31 -5.00 5.87 -11.37
C VAL A 31 -3.51 5.74 -11.10
N LEU A 32 -2.67 6.41 -11.90
CA LEU A 32 -1.22 6.42 -11.70
C LEU A 32 -0.82 7.11 -10.38
N ASP A 33 -1.40 8.27 -10.06
CA ASP A 33 -1.15 8.98 -8.80
C ASP A 33 -1.56 8.14 -7.58
N GLN A 34 -2.74 7.51 -7.64
CA GLN A 34 -3.22 6.60 -6.62
C GLN A 34 -2.32 5.37 -6.44
N SER A 35 -1.76 4.85 -7.54
CA SER A 35 -0.78 3.75 -7.49
C SER A 35 0.49 4.18 -6.75
N GLU A 36 1.00 5.37 -7.02
CA GLU A 36 2.19 5.89 -6.34
C GLU A 36 1.95 6.07 -4.83
N GLN A 37 0.75 6.49 -4.44
CA GLN A 37 0.38 6.58 -3.02
C GLN A 37 0.35 5.21 -2.35
N LEU A 38 -0.23 4.19 -3.00
CA LEU A 38 -0.24 2.82 -2.50
C LEU A 38 1.18 2.25 -2.34
N ASP A 39 2.07 2.51 -3.31
CA ASP A 39 3.46 2.07 -3.25
C ASP A 39 4.19 2.67 -2.04
N ARG A 40 3.99 3.96 -1.74
CA ARG A 40 4.58 4.60 -0.55
C ARG A 40 4.09 3.97 0.76
N ILE A 41 2.82 3.55 0.81
CA ILE A 41 2.25 2.88 2.00
C ILE A 41 2.85 1.48 2.14
N LEU A 42 3.04 0.76 1.04
CA LEU A 42 3.71 -0.55 1.02
C LEU A 42 5.16 -0.43 1.48
N ASP A 43 5.90 0.56 1.00
CA ASP A 43 7.28 0.82 1.43
C ASP A 43 7.37 1.06 2.94
N MET A 44 6.47 1.88 3.49
CA MET A 44 6.39 2.07 4.94
C MET A 44 6.10 0.75 5.65
N TYR A 45 5.13 -0.04 5.17
CA TYR A 45 4.81 -1.34 5.75
C TYR A 45 6.02 -2.27 5.77
N PHE A 46 6.76 -2.37 4.66
CA PHE A 46 7.97 -3.18 4.58
C PHE A 46 9.04 -2.70 5.56
N GLN A 47 9.25 -1.39 5.70
CA GLN A 47 10.18 -0.84 6.69
C GLN A 47 9.75 -1.16 8.13
N TYR A 48 8.46 -1.04 8.46
CA TYR A 48 7.95 -1.37 9.79
C TYR A 48 8.02 -2.87 10.08
N LYS A 49 7.78 -3.71 9.08
CA LYS A 49 7.89 -5.16 9.18
C LYS A 49 9.35 -5.58 9.36
N ASP A 50 10.26 -5.05 8.55
CA ASP A 50 11.68 -5.37 8.61
C ASP A 50 12.30 -4.95 9.96
N ARG A 51 11.94 -3.77 10.47
CA ARG A 51 12.34 -3.34 11.83
C ARG A 51 11.81 -4.24 12.94
N ASN A 52 10.62 -4.82 12.79
CA ASN A 52 10.10 -5.81 13.75
C ASN A 52 10.72 -7.21 13.56
N THR A 53 11.19 -7.54 12.36
CA THR A 53 11.77 -8.86 12.04
C THR A 53 13.22 -8.96 12.51
N ASN A 54 13.97 -7.84 12.51
CA ASN A 54 15.34 -7.76 13.05
C ASN A 54 15.46 -7.98 14.58
N PHE A 55 14.34 -8.10 15.30
CA PHE A 55 14.33 -8.52 16.71
C PHE A 55 14.13 -10.03 16.91
N LEU A 56 14.06 -10.82 15.84
CA LEU A 56 13.79 -12.27 15.87
C LEU A 56 14.92 -13.14 15.30
N THR A 57 16.09 -12.58 15.00
CA THR A 57 17.29 -13.36 14.69
C THR A 57 18.28 -13.32 15.87
N PRO A 58 18.55 -14.46 16.54
CA PRO A 58 19.59 -14.58 17.57
C PRO A 58 21.01 -14.51 17.01
#